data_AF-A0A929Z3C1-F1
#
_entry.id   AF-A0A929Z3C1-F1
#
_cell.length_a   1.000
_cell.length_b   1.000
_cell.length_c   1.000
_cell.angle_alpha   90.00
_cell.angle_beta   90.00
_cell.angle_gamma   90.00
#
_symmetry.space_group_name_H-M   'P 1'
#
loop_
_entity.id
_entity.type
_entity.pdbx_description
1 polymer ?
#
loop_
_entity_poly.entity_id
_entity_poly.type
_entity_poly.pdbx_seq_one_letter_code
_entity_poly.pdbx_strand_id
1 'polypeptide(L)'
;MDKDSTIAFLRECLQAIGSYSAAFEPLLDDLAMAIEIRDMAYKSLTEDGVTIEEWSREGDPRKRSNPAWPMFIESSKEVRAKLSSLQMTVATAKFTSGDEVDKLNQILHEALNEYTKPKRSTKAQSPARRKTAKR
;
A
#
# COMPACT_ATOMS: atom_id res chain seq x y z
N MET A 1 0.18 -1.52 7.04
CA MET A 1 1.24 -0.51 6.80
C MET A 1 0.71 0.81 7.30
N ASP A 2 1.57 1.64 7.87
CA ASP A 2 1.22 3.05 8.10
C ASP A 2 1.33 3.84 6.78
N LYS A 3 0.80 5.06 6.75
CA LYS A 3 0.88 5.97 5.61
C LYS A 3 2.31 6.11 5.06
N ASP A 4 3.28 6.35 5.94
CA ASP A 4 4.67 6.63 5.54
C ASP A 4 5.36 5.41 4.93
N SER A 5 5.13 4.21 5.47
CA SER A 5 5.60 2.95 4.88
C SER A 5 4.96 2.69 3.52
N THR A 6 3.69 3.04 3.37
CA THR A 6 2.98 2.93 2.09
C THR A 6 3.58 3.87 1.04
N ILE A 7 3.85 5.14 1.40
CA ILE A 7 4.49 6.10 0.50
C ILE A 7 5.89 5.62 0.11
N ALA A 8 6.69 5.16 1.07
CA ALA A 8 8.03 4.64 0.81
C ALA A 8 8.00 3.44 -0.16
N PHE A 9 7.09 2.50 0.06
CA PHE A 9 6.89 1.34 -0.81
C PHE A 9 6.48 1.76 -2.23
N LEU A 10 5.48 2.65 -2.37
CA LEU A 10 5.03 3.13 -3.67
C LEU A 10 6.15 3.87 -4.42
N ARG A 11 6.99 4.63 -3.70
CA ARG A 11 8.18 5.29 -4.26
C ARG A 11 9.17 4.27 -4.81
N GLU A 12 9.47 3.20 -4.06
CA GLU A 12 10.35 2.12 -4.51
C GLU A 12 9.79 1.42 -5.75
N CYS A 13 8.48 1.14 -5.80
CA CYS A 13 7.84 0.58 -6.98
C CYS A 13 7.97 1.50 -8.20
N LEU A 14 7.74 2.81 -8.03
CA LEU A 14 7.91 3.79 -9.11
C LEU A 14 9.35 3.88 -9.62
N GLN A 15 10.32 3.75 -8.73
CA GLN A 15 11.74 3.71 -9.09
C GLN A 15 12.08 2.43 -9.84
N ALA A 16 11.57 1.28 -9.38
CA ALA A 16 11.78 -0.01 -10.01
C ALA A 16 11.23 -0.07 -11.45
N ILE A 17 10.08 0.55 -11.71
CA ILE A 17 9.52 0.66 -13.06
C ILE A 17 10.14 1.81 -13.90
N GLY A 18 11.05 2.61 -13.32
CA GLY A 18 11.70 3.72 -14.00
C GLY A 18 10.81 4.94 -14.28
N SER A 19 9.65 5.04 -13.62
CA SER A 19 8.68 6.12 -13.82
C SER A 19 8.67 7.15 -12.69
N TYR A 20 9.52 7.00 -11.66
CA TYR A 20 9.54 7.93 -10.54
C TYR A 20 9.86 9.37 -10.96
N SER A 21 9.09 10.32 -10.41
CA SER A 21 9.32 11.75 -10.49
C SER A 21 8.93 12.38 -9.16
N ALA A 22 9.70 13.36 -8.68
CA ALA A 22 9.36 14.12 -7.47
C ALA A 22 8.02 14.86 -7.59
N ALA A 23 7.53 15.10 -8.81
CA ALA A 23 6.21 15.66 -9.05
C ALA A 23 5.07 14.73 -8.59
N PHE A 24 5.34 13.44 -8.38
CA PHE A 24 4.36 12.48 -7.89
C PHE A 24 4.24 12.44 -6.37
N GLU A 25 5.09 13.11 -5.60
CA GLU A 25 5.04 13.08 -4.13
C GLU A 25 3.67 13.47 -3.54
N PRO A 26 2.99 14.54 -3.99
CA PRO A 26 1.63 14.83 -3.51
C PRO A 26 0.62 13.72 -3.87
N LEU A 27 0.77 13.12 -5.05
CA LEU A 27 -0.10 12.04 -5.52
C LEU A 27 0.14 10.73 -4.75
N LEU A 28 1.39 10.49 -4.30
CA LEU A 28 1.73 9.36 -3.43
C LEU A 28 1.11 9.52 -2.04
N ASP A 29 1.15 10.74 -1.49
CA ASP A 29 0.52 11.06 -0.21
C ASP A 29 -1.01 10.84 -0.27
N ASP A 30 -1.65 11.37 -1.31
CA ASP A 30 -3.08 11.23 -1.56
C ASP A 30 -3.51 9.78 -1.85
N LEU A 31 -2.65 8.98 -2.48
CA LEU A 31 -2.88 7.56 -2.71
C LEU A 31 -2.78 6.78 -1.39
N ALA A 32 -1.77 7.05 -0.57
CA ALA A 32 -1.62 6.39 0.72
C ALA A 32 -2.83 6.65 1.64
N MET A 33 -3.32 7.90 1.69
CA MET A 33 -4.55 8.22 2.44
C MET A 33 -5.79 7.51 1.87
N ALA A 34 -5.92 7.41 0.54
CA ALA A 34 -7.04 6.71 -0.08
C ALA A 34 -7.01 5.19 0.21
N ILE A 35 -5.81 4.59 0.28
CA ILE A 35 -5.63 3.20 0.68
C ILE A 35 -6.05 2.99 2.13
N GLU A 36 -5.64 3.87 3.05
CA GLU A 36 -6.03 3.77 4.46
C GLU A 36 -7.56 3.84 4.64
N ILE A 37 -8.23 4.78 3.96
CA ILE A 37 -9.69 4.91 4.00
C ILE A 37 -10.37 3.64 3.46
N ARG A 38 -9.86 3.11 2.34
CA ARG A 38 -10.39 1.89 1.74
C ARG A 38 -10.24 0.71 2.69
N ASP A 39 -9.08 0.56 3.32
CA ASP A 39 -8.79 -0.56 4.20
C ASP A 39 -9.62 -0.48 5.50
N MET A 40 -9.86 0.73 6.04
CA MET A 40 -10.80 0.95 7.15
C MET A 40 -12.23 0.57 6.77
N ALA A 41 -12.70 1.00 5.60
CA ALA A 41 -14.03 0.67 5.12
C ALA A 41 -14.19 -0.85 4.86
N TYR A 42 -13.18 -1.47 4.27
CA TYR A 42 -13.14 -2.92 4.06
C TYR A 42 -13.21 -3.68 5.38
N LYS A 43 -12.43 -3.25 6.39
CA LYS A 43 -12.44 -3.87 7.72
C LYS A 43 -13.83 -3.84 8.36
N SER A 44 -14.52 -2.69 8.36
CA SER A 44 -15.90 -2.60 8.87
C SER A 44 -16.85 -3.51 8.10
N LEU A 45 -16.72 -3.61 6.77
CA LEU A 45 -17.55 -4.51 5.97
C LEU A 45 -17.29 -6.00 6.27
N THR A 46 -16.04 -6.37 6.57
CA THR A 46 -15.71 -7.75 6.94
C THR A 46 -16.20 -8.12 8.34
N GLU A 47 -16.26 -7.16 9.26
CA GLU A 47 -16.72 -7.36 10.63
C GLU A 47 -18.25 -7.32 10.73
N ASP A 48 -18.90 -6.31 10.14
CA ASP A 48 -20.33 -6.03 10.30
C ASP A 48 -21.20 -6.50 9.13
N GLY A 49 -20.57 -6.88 8.00
CA GLY A 49 -21.27 -7.19 6.76
C GLY A 49 -21.76 -5.96 5.99
N VAL A 50 -22.37 -6.21 4.83
CA VAL A 50 -22.87 -5.14 3.93
C VAL A 50 -24.16 -4.50 4.46
N THR A 51 -24.85 -5.17 5.37
CA THR A 51 -26.08 -4.69 6.01
C THR A 51 -25.97 -4.80 7.51
N ILE A 52 -26.35 -3.74 8.21
CA ILE A 52 -26.37 -3.67 9.68
C ILE A 52 -27.82 -3.62 10.17
N GLU A 53 -28.05 -4.15 11.37
CA GLU A 53 -29.34 -4.03 12.06
C GLU A 53 -29.35 -2.77 12.93
N GLU A 54 -30.36 -1.94 12.73
CA GLU A 54 -30.63 -0.70 13.45
C GLU A 54 -31.98 -0.85 14.14
N TRP A 55 -32.06 -0.48 15.42
CA TRP A 55 -33.34 -0.40 16.12
C TRP A 55 -34.06 0.89 15.74
N SER A 56 -35.30 0.76 15.26
CA SER A 56 -36.14 1.92 14.99
C SER A 56 -36.50 2.64 16.28
N ARG A 57 -36.96 3.89 16.18
CA ARG A 57 -37.50 4.63 17.34
C ARG A 57 -38.71 3.93 17.99
N GLU A 58 -39.40 3.09 17.23
CA GLU A 58 -40.57 2.33 17.67
C GLU A 58 -40.19 0.97 18.27
N GLY A 59 -38.90 0.61 18.27
CA GLY A 59 -38.40 -0.64 18.86
C GLY A 59 -38.34 -1.82 17.90
N ASP A 60 -38.63 -1.62 16.61
CA ASP A 60 -38.58 -2.68 15.61
C ASP A 60 -37.18 -2.77 14.95
N PRO A 61 -36.64 -3.98 14.73
CA PRO A 61 -35.37 -4.15 14.04
C PRO A 61 -35.52 -3.84 12.55
N ARG A 62 -34.63 -2.97 12.04
CA ARG A 62 -34.57 -2.61 10.63
C ARG A 62 -33.20 -2.90 10.05
N LYS A 63 -33.17 -3.46 8.84
CA LYS A 63 -31.93 -3.58 8.06
C LYS A 63 -31.61 -2.27 7.36
N ARG A 64 -30.38 -1.81 7.52
CA ARG A 64 -29.82 -0.64 6.83
C ARG A 64 -28.53 -1.03 6.12
N SER A 65 -28.25 -0.38 4.99
CA SER A 65 -26.94 -0.52 4.32
C SER A 65 -25.83 -0.05 5.25
N ASN A 66 -24.76 -0.82 5.35
CA ASN A 66 -23.57 -0.41 6.06
C ASN A 66 -22.99 0.86 5.38
N PRO A 67 -22.78 1.98 6.11
CA PRO A 67 -22.20 3.20 5.54
C PRO A 67 -20.77 3.01 5.03
N ALA A 68 -20.05 1.99 5.49
CA ALA A 68 -18.75 1.62 4.95
C ALA A 68 -18.81 1.12 3.51
N TRP A 69 -19.97 0.64 3.04
CA TRP A 69 -20.14 0.14 1.67
C TRP A 69 -19.88 1.20 0.60
N PRO A 70 -20.58 2.35 0.58
CA PRO A 70 -20.29 3.40 -0.39
C PRO A 70 -18.87 3.95 -0.24
N MET A 71 -18.34 4.07 0.99
CA MET A 71 -16.96 4.51 1.21
C MET A 71 -15.95 3.56 0.58
N PHE A 72 -16.13 2.25 0.74
CA PHE A 72 -15.26 1.24 0.13
C PHE A 72 -15.29 1.32 -1.40
N ILE A 73 -16.47 1.49 -2.00
CA ILE A 73 -16.61 1.60 -3.46
C ILE A 73 -15.92 2.86 -3.99
N GLU A 74 -16.18 4.02 -3.39
CA GLU A 74 -15.60 5.29 -3.86
C GLU A 74 -14.09 5.34 -3.63
N SER A 75 -13.61 4.95 -2.44
CA SER A 75 -12.16 4.87 -2.18
C SER A 75 -11.46 3.85 -3.11
N SER A 76 -12.11 2.74 -3.45
CA SER A 76 -11.56 1.77 -4.42
C SER A 76 -11.49 2.31 -5.84
N LYS A 77 -12.41 3.19 -6.25
CA LYS A 77 -12.33 3.88 -7.55
C LYS A 77 -11.18 4.90 -7.53
N GLU A 78 -11.09 5.66 -6.44
CA GLU A 78 -10.06 6.68 -6.25
C GLU A 78 -8.65 6.08 -6.26
N VAL A 79 -8.44 4.97 -5.55
CA VAL A 79 -7.15 4.23 -5.58
C VAL A 79 -6.81 3.79 -7.00
N ARG A 80 -7.77 3.27 -7.77
CA ARG A 80 -7.52 2.86 -9.17
C ARG A 80 -7.18 4.04 -10.07
N ALA A 81 -7.88 5.17 -9.92
CA ALA A 81 -7.60 6.39 -10.68
C ALA A 81 -6.18 6.91 -10.39
N LYS A 82 -5.78 6.95 -9.12
CA LYS A 82 -4.45 7.40 -8.69
C LYS A 82 -3.34 6.47 -9.16
N LEU A 83 -3.52 5.15 -9.06
CA LEU A 83 -2.57 4.17 -9.62
C LEU A 83 -2.41 4.33 -11.13
N SER A 84 -3.50 4.62 -11.85
CA SER A 84 -3.45 4.92 -13.29
C SER A 84 -2.64 6.19 -13.58
N SER A 85 -2.84 7.26 -12.79
CA SER A 85 -2.08 8.50 -12.91
C SER A 85 -0.59 8.31 -12.60
N LEU A 86 -0.25 7.38 -11.71
CA LEU A 86 1.13 7.00 -11.38
C LEU A 86 1.76 6.02 -12.37
N GLN A 87 1.05 5.63 -13.43
CA GLN A 87 1.50 4.61 -14.39
C GLN A 87 1.78 3.24 -13.76
N MET A 88 1.14 2.96 -12.64
CA MET A 88 1.28 1.70 -11.87
C MET A 88 0.17 0.69 -12.20
N THR A 89 -0.42 0.80 -13.40
CA THR A 89 -1.38 -0.18 -13.91
C THR A 89 -0.86 -0.76 -15.22
N VAL A 90 -1.22 -2.01 -15.52
CA VAL A 90 -0.83 -2.69 -16.78
C VAL A 90 -1.17 -1.83 -18.00
N ALA A 91 -2.35 -1.19 -18.00
CA ALA A 91 -2.82 -0.35 -19.10
C ALA A 91 -2.01 0.94 -19.30
N THR A 92 -1.32 1.44 -18.27
CA THR A 92 -0.58 2.71 -18.30
C THR A 92 0.93 2.55 -18.29
N ALA A 93 1.41 1.35 -17.97
CA ALA A 93 2.81 1.04 -17.96
C ALA A 93 3.35 0.99 -19.41
N LYS A 94 4.48 1.66 -19.68
CA LYS A 94 5.09 1.79 -21.03
C LYS A 94 5.79 0.51 -21.50
N PHE A 95 5.27 -0.66 -21.18
CA PHE A 95 5.85 -1.95 -21.56
C PHE A 95 5.22 -2.44 -22.86
N THR A 96 6.03 -2.88 -23.82
CA THR A 96 5.57 -3.34 -25.14
C THR A 96 5.25 -4.84 -25.14
N SER A 97 3.96 -5.18 -25.30
CA SER A 97 3.32 -6.49 -25.59
C SER A 97 3.18 -7.55 -24.47
N GLY A 98 1.98 -8.14 -24.36
CA GLY A 98 1.61 -9.54 -23.97
C GLY A 98 2.17 -10.13 -22.67
N ASP A 99 3.49 -10.20 -22.55
CA ASP A 99 4.26 -10.48 -21.32
C ASP A 99 4.14 -9.35 -20.27
N GLU A 100 3.33 -8.32 -20.55
CA GLU A 100 3.20 -7.07 -19.79
C GLU A 100 2.77 -7.29 -18.34
N VAL A 101 1.79 -8.17 -18.12
CA VAL A 101 1.26 -8.46 -16.78
C VAL A 101 2.31 -9.18 -15.94
N ASP A 102 2.99 -10.16 -16.53
CA ASP A 102 3.99 -10.97 -15.82
C ASP A 102 5.25 -10.15 -15.51
N LYS A 103 5.71 -9.30 -16.43
CA LYS A 103 6.85 -8.39 -16.18
C LYS A 103 6.54 -7.37 -15.11
N LEU A 104 5.37 -6.73 -15.16
CA LEU A 104 4.97 -5.77 -14.12
C LEU A 104 4.82 -6.47 -12.77
N ASN A 105 4.14 -7.62 -12.73
CA ASN A 105 4.01 -8.41 -11.51
C ASN A 105 5.38 -8.83 -10.97
N GLN A 106 6.31 -9.26 -11.83
CA GLN A 106 7.65 -9.64 -11.41
C GLN A 106 8.41 -8.47 -10.77
N ILE A 107 8.42 -7.30 -11.40
CA ILE A 107 9.09 -6.10 -10.87
C ILE A 107 8.48 -5.68 -9.53
N LEU A 108 7.15 -5.67 -9.44
CA LEU A 108 6.45 -5.34 -8.20
C LEU A 108 6.69 -6.38 -7.10
N HIS A 109 6.77 -7.67 -7.45
CA HIS A 109 7.13 -8.73 -6.51
C HIS A 109 8.57 -8.61 -6.03
N GLU A 110 9.51 -8.24 -6.89
CA GLU A 110 10.90 -7.99 -6.52
C GLU A 110 10.98 -6.81 -5.54
N ALA A 111 10.31 -5.69 -5.83
CA ALA A 111 10.22 -4.54 -4.93
C ALA A 111 9.58 -4.90 -3.58
N LEU A 112 8.48 -5.66 -3.60
CA LEU A 112 7.83 -6.14 -2.37
C LEU A 112 8.77 -7.02 -1.53
N ASN A 113 9.49 -7.94 -2.18
CA ASN A 113 10.44 -8.81 -1.50
C ASN A 113 11.62 -8.03 -0.92
N GLU A 114 12.10 -6.99 -1.59
CA GLU A 114 13.14 -6.11 -1.05
C GLU A 114 12.66 -5.31 0.16
N TYR A 115 11.45 -4.75 0.08
CA TYR A 115 10.87 -3.97 1.17
C TYR A 115 10.55 -4.82 2.40
N THR A 116 10.07 -6.06 2.21
CA THR A 116 9.65 -6.96 3.29
C THR A 116 10.77 -7.84 3.84
N LYS A 117 11.93 -7.92 3.17
CA LYS A 117 13.09 -8.64 3.70
C LYS A 117 13.52 -8.02 5.04
N PRO A 118 13.72 -8.83 6.10
CA PRO A 118 14.28 -8.32 7.35
C PRO A 118 15.66 -7.73 7.05
N LYS A 119 15.85 -6.42 7.33
CA LYS A 119 17.16 -5.77 7.26
C LYS A 119 18.12 -6.56 8.14
N ARG A 120 18.95 -7.41 7.52
CA ARG A 120 20.03 -8.13 8.22
C ARG A 120 20.82 -7.07 8.98
N SER A 121 20.81 -7.13 10.31
CA SER A 121 21.57 -6.25 11.17
C SER A 121 23.03 -6.32 10.76
N THR A 122 23.53 -5.30 10.06
CA THR A 122 24.93 -5.22 9.71
C THR A 122 25.74 -4.90 10.97
N LYS A 123 26.44 -5.95 11.44
CA LYS A 123 27.65 -5.94 12.27
C LYS A 123 27.49 -5.59 13.76
N ALA A 124 27.49 -6.66 14.56
CA ALA A 124 28.24 -6.67 15.81
C ALA A 124 29.71 -6.28 15.51
N GLN A 125 30.14 -5.11 15.98
CA GLN A 125 31.56 -4.78 16.06
C GLN A 125 32.17 -5.69 17.12
N SER A 126 32.99 -6.66 16.72
CA SER A 126 33.84 -7.41 17.64
C SER A 126 34.70 -6.45 18.46
N PRO A 127 34.81 -6.62 19.79
CA PRO A 127 35.55 -5.70 20.63
C PRO A 127 37.05 -5.74 20.28
N ALA A 128 37.63 -4.55 20.15
CA ALA A 128 39.04 -4.33 19.83
C ALA A 128 39.96 -5.09 20.80
N ARG A 129 40.77 -5.99 20.25
CA ARG A 129 41.82 -6.72 20.97
C ARG A 129 42.95 -5.73 21.31
N ARG A 130 42.89 -5.13 22.50
CA ARG A 130 43.90 -4.22 23.04
C ARG A 130 45.23 -4.98 23.18
N LYS A 131 46.21 -4.65 22.33
CA LYS A 131 47.58 -5.16 22.46
C LYS A 131 48.21 -4.54 23.71
N THR A 132 48.54 -5.37 24.68
CA THR A 132 49.36 -5.01 25.84
C THR A 132 50.81 -4.82 25.38
N ALA A 133 51.31 -3.58 25.49
CA ALA A 133 52.73 -3.29 25.34
C ALA A 133 53.48 -3.76 26.59
N LYS A 134 54.45 -4.66 26.41
CA LYS A 134 55.44 -5.01 27.43
C LYS A 134 56.34 -3.80 27.69
N ARG A 135 56.64 -3.55 28.96
CA ARG A 135 57.79 -2.78 29.40
C ARG A 135 58.48 -3.57 30.51
#